data_AF-A0A2V5XPH4-F1
#
_entry.id   AF-A0A2V5XPH4-F1
#
_cell.length_a   1.000
_cell.length_b   1.000
_cell.length_c   1.000
_cell.angle_alpha   90.00
_cell.angle_beta   90.00
_cell.angle_gamma   90.00
#
_symmetry.space_group_name_H-M   'P 1'
#
loop_
_entity.id
_entity.type
_entity.pdbx_description
1 polymer ?
#
loop_
_entity_poly.entity_id
_entity_poly.type
_entity_poly.pdbx_seq_one_letter_code
_entity_poly.pdbx_strand_id
1 'polypeptide(L)'
;DLGPKLLDDQTVGHQAFPDVSADGGVLHAFWWDSRHDPCYSPIRPFGNCANRTTVPSLDVFATTSSNHGVSWTTPVKITDTLSNGNFEQFDNRAVPFGGDYLTITGLGSFAFGTWTDWRDTVQGTDPREAPEDQDAATSDVVQCRVVLTIQTKSGPVKTWSGDRCPHDGGIDQNIYGATAP
;
A
#
# COMPACT_ATOMS: atom_id res chain seq x y z
N ASP A 1 26.33 -16.61 -19.24
CA ASP A 1 24.89 -16.87 -19.10
C ASP A 1 24.18 -15.55 -18.88
N LEU A 2 23.24 -15.17 -19.76
CA LEU A 2 22.51 -13.89 -19.75
C LEU A 2 21.08 -14.05 -19.20
N GLY A 3 20.84 -15.11 -18.42
CA GLY A 3 19.52 -15.38 -17.86
C GLY A 3 19.10 -14.35 -16.81
N PRO A 4 17.77 -14.19 -16.58
CA PRO A 4 17.27 -13.35 -15.50
C PRO A 4 17.83 -13.82 -14.16
N LYS A 5 18.11 -12.86 -13.28
CA LYS A 5 18.58 -13.10 -11.91
C LYS A 5 17.63 -12.43 -10.93
N LEU A 6 17.42 -13.08 -9.78
CA LEU A 6 16.76 -12.43 -8.66
C LEU A 6 17.64 -11.29 -8.16
N LEU A 7 17.03 -10.11 -7.96
CA LEU A 7 17.69 -8.97 -7.30
C LEU A 7 17.73 -9.17 -5.79
N ASP A 8 16.70 -9.81 -5.26
CA ASP A 8 16.58 -10.14 -3.85
C ASP A 8 15.84 -11.47 -3.67
N ASP A 9 16.57 -12.51 -3.30
CA ASP A 9 16.03 -13.87 -3.10
C ASP A 9 15.48 -14.02 -1.67
N GLN A 10 14.24 -13.57 -1.47
CA GLN A 10 13.53 -13.69 -0.20
C GLN A 10 12.63 -14.91 -0.17
N THR A 11 12.70 -15.68 0.92
CA THR A 11 11.84 -16.86 1.13
C THR A 11 10.50 -16.54 1.79
N VAL A 12 10.30 -15.28 2.20
CA VAL A 12 9.09 -14.77 2.85
C VAL A 12 8.73 -13.40 2.30
N GLY A 13 7.46 -13.05 2.40
CA GLY A 13 6.93 -11.87 1.75
C GLY A 13 6.65 -12.07 0.26
N HIS A 14 6.04 -11.06 -0.32
CA HIS A 14 5.88 -10.88 -1.74
C HIS A 14 6.59 -9.59 -2.15
N GLN A 15 7.08 -9.55 -3.38
CA GLN A 15 7.73 -8.39 -3.98
C GLN A 15 6.88 -7.88 -5.14
N ALA A 16 6.55 -6.60 -5.14
CA ALA A 16 5.60 -6.03 -6.09
C ALA A 16 5.98 -4.62 -6.55
N PHE A 17 5.45 -4.25 -7.70
CA PHE A 17 5.55 -2.91 -8.29
C PHE A 17 6.98 -2.36 -8.38
N PRO A 18 7.96 -3.13 -8.92
CA PRO A 18 9.33 -2.63 -8.99
C PRO A 18 9.45 -1.46 -9.98
N ASP A 19 10.38 -0.55 -9.68
CA ASP A 19 10.89 0.46 -10.60
C ASP A 19 12.43 0.42 -10.62
N VAL A 20 13.02 0.88 -11.72
CA VAL A 20 14.47 0.88 -11.92
C VAL A 20 14.92 2.16 -12.63
N SER A 21 15.98 2.78 -12.11
CA SER A 21 16.68 3.88 -12.77
C SER A 21 18.08 3.45 -13.19
N ALA A 22 18.55 3.91 -14.34
CA ALA A 22 19.87 3.58 -14.85
C ALA A 22 20.57 4.83 -15.41
N ASP A 23 21.79 5.08 -14.95
CA ASP A 23 22.65 6.16 -15.44
C ASP A 23 24.12 5.73 -15.41
N GLY A 24 24.84 5.97 -16.51
CA GLY A 24 26.28 5.67 -16.58
C GLY A 24 26.70 4.21 -16.30
N GLY A 25 25.78 3.24 -16.36
CA GLY A 25 26.03 1.85 -15.99
C GLY A 25 25.82 1.52 -14.51
N VAL A 26 25.40 2.50 -13.71
CA VAL A 26 24.86 2.31 -12.37
C VAL A 26 23.34 2.14 -12.46
N LEU A 27 22.80 1.16 -11.75
CA LEU A 27 21.38 0.87 -11.70
C LEU A 27 20.88 0.93 -10.26
N HIS A 28 19.73 1.54 -10.05
CA HIS A 28 19.04 1.61 -8.76
C HIS A 28 17.66 0.96 -8.93
N ALA A 29 17.34 -0.03 -8.09
CA ALA A 29 16.05 -0.71 -8.09
C ALA A 29 15.30 -0.39 -6.80
N PHE A 30 13.98 -0.23 -6.91
CA PHE A 30 13.07 0.20 -5.84
C PHE A 30 11.79 -0.65 -5.94
N TRP A 31 11.24 -1.17 -4.83
CA TRP A 31 10.02 -2.00 -4.87
C TRP A 31 9.28 -2.04 -3.53
N TRP A 32 8.01 -2.46 -3.57
CA TRP A 32 7.25 -2.84 -2.38
C TRP A 32 7.55 -4.27 -2.00
N ASP A 33 7.75 -4.50 -0.70
CA ASP A 33 8.08 -5.80 -0.16
C ASP A 33 7.28 -6.07 1.11
N SER A 34 6.76 -7.29 1.23
CA SER A 34 5.97 -7.73 2.37
C SER A 34 6.69 -8.75 3.26
N ARG A 35 8.03 -8.83 3.23
CA ARG A 35 8.82 -9.78 4.05
C ARG A 35 8.63 -9.58 5.57
N HIS A 36 8.16 -8.40 5.97
CA HIS A 36 7.84 -8.07 7.36
C HIS A 36 6.34 -8.12 7.67
N ASP A 37 5.51 -8.65 6.75
CA ASP A 37 4.08 -8.88 6.98
C ASP A 37 3.89 -9.89 8.13
N PRO A 38 3.31 -9.50 9.29
CA PRO A 38 3.12 -10.41 10.42
C PRO A 38 2.07 -11.49 10.13
N CYS A 39 1.26 -11.32 9.08
CA CYS A 39 0.23 -12.24 8.63
C CYS A 39 0.61 -13.00 7.34
N TYR A 40 1.89 -12.94 6.93
CA TYR A 40 2.36 -13.48 5.67
C TYR A 40 1.87 -14.90 5.40
N SER A 41 1.44 -15.10 4.15
CA SER A 41 1.22 -16.41 3.57
C SER A 41 1.42 -16.33 2.06
N PRO A 42 2.05 -17.34 1.45
CA PRO A 42 2.28 -17.35 0.01
C PRO A 42 0.98 -17.38 -0.81
N ILE A 43 -0.15 -17.75 -0.18
CA ILE A 43 -1.47 -17.86 -0.84
C ILE A 43 -2.46 -16.75 -0.44
N ARG A 44 -2.03 -15.74 0.33
CA ARG A 44 -2.89 -14.61 0.72
C ARG A 44 -2.33 -13.30 0.15
N PRO A 45 -3.21 -12.33 -0.18
CA PRO A 45 -2.78 -10.95 -0.44
C PRO A 45 -2.00 -10.36 0.73
N PHE A 46 -1.27 -9.28 0.47
CA PHE A 46 -0.43 -8.60 1.47
C PHE A 46 -1.28 -8.19 2.68
N GLY A 47 -0.84 -8.53 3.89
CA GLY A 47 -1.51 -8.13 5.13
C GLY A 47 -2.82 -8.85 5.43
N ASN A 48 -3.28 -9.77 4.57
CA ASN A 48 -4.49 -10.54 4.85
C ASN A 48 -4.18 -11.68 5.83
N CYS A 49 -4.77 -11.61 7.01
CA CYS A 49 -4.62 -12.60 8.06
C CYS A 49 -5.59 -13.78 7.88
N ALA A 50 -5.27 -14.94 8.47
CA ALA A 50 -6.11 -16.15 8.36
C ALA A 50 -7.49 -16.01 9.04
N ASN A 51 -7.60 -15.11 10.02
CA ASN A 51 -8.84 -14.72 10.69
C ASN A 51 -9.64 -13.65 9.91
N ARG A 52 -9.24 -13.33 8.67
CA ARG A 52 -9.88 -12.36 7.75
C ARG A 52 -9.69 -10.88 8.07
N THR A 53 -8.98 -10.54 9.14
CA THR A 53 -8.53 -9.16 9.38
C THR A 53 -7.38 -8.78 8.46
N THR A 54 -7.13 -7.48 8.32
CA THR A 54 -5.98 -6.92 7.60
C THR A 54 -5.02 -6.22 8.56
N VAL A 55 -3.74 -6.11 8.18
CA VAL A 55 -2.69 -5.46 8.98
C VAL A 55 -1.73 -4.68 8.08
N PRO A 56 -1.01 -3.68 8.62
CA PRO A 56 0.13 -3.10 7.93
C PRO A 56 1.17 -4.17 7.57
N SER A 57 1.58 -4.19 6.31
CA SER A 57 2.32 -5.33 5.74
C SER A 57 3.32 -4.97 4.65
N LEU A 58 3.42 -3.68 4.30
CA LEU A 58 4.20 -3.21 3.17
C LEU A 58 5.33 -2.29 3.63
N ASP A 59 6.54 -2.58 3.17
CA ASP A 59 7.74 -1.75 3.28
C ASP A 59 8.33 -1.47 1.89
N VAL A 60 9.02 -0.35 1.74
CA VAL A 60 9.77 -0.07 0.51
C VAL A 60 11.22 -0.52 0.67
N PHE A 61 11.73 -1.22 -0.33
CA PHE A 61 13.12 -1.69 -0.38
C PHE A 61 13.83 -1.18 -1.63
N ALA A 62 15.15 -1.06 -1.52
CA ALA A 62 15.99 -0.61 -2.62
C ALA A 62 17.33 -1.36 -2.68
N THR A 63 17.90 -1.47 -3.87
CA THR A 63 19.27 -1.96 -4.08
C THR A 63 19.93 -1.29 -5.28
N THR A 64 21.26 -1.36 -5.35
CA THR A 64 22.04 -0.76 -6.43
C THR A 64 23.02 -1.75 -7.06
N SER A 65 23.36 -1.49 -8.32
CA SER A 65 24.41 -2.17 -9.07
C SER A 65 25.32 -1.14 -9.70
N SER A 66 26.63 -1.20 -9.40
CA SER A 66 27.63 -0.33 -10.00
C SER A 66 28.33 -0.94 -11.21
N ASN A 67 27.82 -2.05 -11.75
CA ASN A 67 28.48 -2.84 -12.79
C ASN A 67 27.48 -3.40 -13.81
N HIS A 68 26.58 -2.55 -14.31
CA HIS A 68 25.62 -2.90 -15.37
C HIS A 68 24.70 -4.08 -14.99
N GLY A 69 24.34 -4.21 -13.72
CA GLY A 69 23.45 -5.28 -13.24
C GLY A 69 24.12 -6.64 -13.05
N VAL A 70 25.45 -6.74 -13.15
CA VAL A 70 26.18 -8.00 -12.97
C VAL A 70 26.06 -8.52 -11.53
N SER A 71 26.18 -7.61 -10.56
CA SER A 71 25.95 -7.86 -9.13
C SER A 71 25.21 -6.69 -8.50
N TRP A 72 24.44 -7.00 -7.45
CA TRP A 72 23.65 -6.04 -6.69
C TRP A 72 24.10 -6.04 -5.23
N THR A 73 23.96 -4.89 -4.57
CA THR A 73 24.16 -4.79 -3.13
C THR A 73 23.08 -5.56 -2.36
N THR A 74 23.32 -5.82 -1.08
CA THR A 74 22.25 -6.28 -0.19
C THR A 74 21.14 -5.22 -0.15
N PRO A 75 19.88 -5.58 -0.43
CA PRO A 75 18.77 -4.64 -0.38
C PRO A 75 18.60 -4.02 0.99
N VAL A 76 18.24 -2.74 1.01
CA VAL A 76 17.99 -1.97 2.22
C VAL A 76 16.51 -1.62 2.32
N LYS A 77 15.98 -1.65 3.54
CA LYS A 77 14.65 -1.12 3.84
C LYS A 77 14.73 0.42 3.88
N ILE A 78 13.82 1.07 3.18
CA ILE A 78 13.71 2.51 3.05
C ILE A 78 12.68 3.08 4.03
N THR A 79 11.57 2.37 4.25
CA THR A 79 10.51 2.76 5.19
C THR A 79 10.90 2.48 6.64
N ASP A 80 10.45 3.36 7.54
CA ASP A 80 10.53 3.21 9.00
C ASP A 80 9.23 2.65 9.61
N THR A 81 8.13 2.75 8.88
CA THR A 81 6.78 2.33 9.27
C THR A 81 6.19 1.42 8.20
N LEU A 82 5.57 0.31 8.64
CA LEU A 82 4.80 -0.55 7.75
C LEU A 82 3.49 0.13 7.36
N SER A 83 3.09 -0.06 6.11
CA SER A 83 1.86 0.50 5.58
C SER A 83 0.78 -0.56 5.35
N ASN A 84 -0.50 -0.21 5.57
CA ASN A 84 -1.64 -1.08 5.26
C ASN A 84 -2.27 -0.72 3.90
N GLY A 85 -1.95 -1.50 2.87
CA GLY A 85 -2.53 -1.31 1.53
C GLY A 85 -3.98 -1.78 1.39
N ASN A 86 -4.59 -2.33 2.45
CA ASN A 86 -5.95 -2.87 2.42
C ASN A 86 -7.03 -1.86 2.83
N PHE A 87 -6.66 -0.62 3.21
CA PHE A 87 -7.66 0.37 3.59
C PHE A 87 -8.64 0.72 2.46
N GLU A 88 -9.94 0.66 2.74
CA GLU A 88 -11.03 0.86 1.80
C GLU A 88 -11.33 2.33 1.56
N GLN A 89 -10.48 2.98 0.78
CA GLN A 89 -10.54 4.43 0.61
C GLN A 89 -11.44 4.88 -0.55
N PHE A 90 -11.68 4.01 -1.54
CA PHE A 90 -12.34 4.34 -2.81
C PHE A 90 -13.64 3.56 -3.00
N ASP A 91 -14.30 3.76 -4.15
CA ASP A 91 -15.64 3.22 -4.47
C ASP A 91 -16.62 3.41 -3.32
N ASN A 92 -16.71 4.64 -2.84
CA ASN A 92 -17.56 4.99 -1.70
C ASN A 92 -17.18 4.18 -0.44
N ARG A 93 -15.88 4.02 -0.15
CA ARG A 93 -15.32 3.28 0.99
C ARG A 93 -15.61 1.77 0.95
N ALA A 94 -15.30 1.12 -0.15
CA ALA A 94 -15.58 -0.32 -0.33
C ALA A 94 -14.44 -1.07 -1.04
N VAL A 95 -13.43 -0.35 -1.53
CA VAL A 95 -12.29 -0.97 -2.20
C VAL A 95 -10.98 -0.33 -1.75
N PRO A 96 -9.94 -1.14 -1.52
CA PRO A 96 -8.59 -0.65 -1.40
C PRO A 96 -8.05 -0.18 -2.75
N PHE A 97 -7.13 0.78 -2.73
CA PHE A 97 -6.43 1.24 -3.92
C PHE A 97 -5.01 1.66 -3.59
N GLY A 98 -4.07 1.22 -4.44
CA GLY A 98 -2.63 1.37 -4.33
C GLY A 98 -2.03 2.77 -4.56
N GLY A 99 -2.85 3.76 -4.94
CA GLY A 99 -2.34 5.05 -5.39
C GLY A 99 -1.49 4.96 -6.67
N ASP A 100 -0.76 6.04 -6.95
CA ASP A 100 0.28 6.07 -7.97
C ASP A 100 1.48 5.23 -7.50
N TYR A 101 1.98 4.38 -8.40
CA TYR A 101 3.09 3.45 -8.21
C TYR A 101 4.33 4.11 -7.57
N LEU A 102 5.25 3.30 -7.02
CA LEU A 102 6.57 3.81 -6.61
C LEU A 102 7.43 4.15 -7.84
N THR A 103 8.27 5.17 -7.71
CA THR A 103 9.18 5.63 -8.76
C THR A 103 10.56 5.90 -8.17
N ILE A 104 11.61 5.72 -8.97
CA ILE A 104 13.00 6.05 -8.60
C ILE A 104 13.70 6.80 -9.74
N THR A 105 14.46 7.85 -9.38
CA THR A 105 15.35 8.57 -10.31
C THR A 105 16.78 8.50 -9.82
N GLY A 106 17.70 8.17 -10.72
CA GLY A 106 19.14 8.07 -10.48
C GLY A 106 19.96 9.09 -11.28
N LEU A 107 21.09 9.50 -10.70
CA LEU A 107 22.15 10.29 -11.34
C LEU A 107 23.50 9.80 -10.79
N GLY A 108 24.24 9.03 -11.58
CA GLY A 108 25.46 8.37 -11.16
C GLY A 108 25.24 7.45 -9.96
N SER A 109 25.74 7.85 -8.78
CA SER A 109 25.60 7.09 -7.53
C SER A 109 24.52 7.65 -6.59
N PHE A 110 23.83 8.71 -7.01
CA PHE A 110 22.71 9.28 -6.27
C PHE A 110 21.41 8.71 -6.81
N ALA A 111 20.49 8.31 -5.92
CA ALA A 111 19.12 8.04 -6.28
C ALA A 111 18.12 8.57 -5.25
N PHE A 112 16.93 8.92 -5.73
CA PHE A 112 15.80 9.33 -4.92
C PHE A 112 14.54 8.62 -5.39
N GLY A 113 13.89 7.91 -4.46
CA GLY A 113 12.64 7.21 -4.70
C GLY A 113 11.47 7.94 -4.06
N THR A 114 10.30 7.86 -4.70
CA THR A 114 9.02 8.33 -4.15
C THR A 114 7.97 7.23 -4.22
N TRP A 115 7.10 7.14 -3.23
CA TRP A 115 6.05 6.12 -3.16
C TRP A 115 4.80 6.65 -2.43
N THR A 116 3.64 6.10 -2.77
CA THR A 116 2.39 6.33 -2.03
C THR A 116 2.31 5.40 -0.83
N ASP A 117 1.98 5.90 0.36
CA ASP A 117 1.96 5.15 1.61
C ASP A 117 0.68 5.50 2.42
N TRP A 118 0.17 4.52 3.17
CA TRP A 118 -1.10 4.58 3.91
C TRP A 118 -0.90 4.75 5.42
N ARG A 119 0.33 4.96 5.90
CA ARG A 119 0.62 5.08 7.34
C ARG A 119 -0.21 6.16 8.07
N ASP A 120 -0.63 7.19 7.34
CA ASP A 120 -1.40 8.31 7.88
C ASP A 120 -2.92 8.15 7.63
N THR A 121 -3.35 7.09 6.94
CA THR A 121 -4.77 6.79 6.80
C THR A 121 -5.37 6.46 8.16
N VAL A 122 -6.41 7.20 8.54
CA VAL A 122 -7.07 6.99 9.83
C VAL A 122 -8.10 5.87 9.70
N GLN A 123 -7.83 4.76 10.38
CA GLN A 123 -8.75 3.61 10.50
C GLN A 123 -10.05 4.05 11.19
N GLY A 124 -11.17 3.53 10.71
CA GLY A 124 -12.51 3.84 11.22
C GLY A 124 -13.39 2.61 11.34
N THR A 125 -14.69 2.82 11.18
CA THR A 125 -15.72 1.78 11.09
C THR A 125 -16.68 2.16 9.97
N ASP A 126 -17.19 1.21 9.20
CA ASP A 126 -18.25 1.45 8.23
C ASP A 126 -19.64 1.26 8.85
N PRO A 127 -20.42 2.33 9.06
CA PRO A 127 -21.75 2.20 9.62
C PRO A 127 -22.75 1.45 8.71
N ARG A 128 -22.38 1.15 7.46
CA ARG A 128 -23.18 0.32 6.54
C ARG A 128 -23.08 -1.16 6.87
N GLU A 129 -22.05 -1.59 7.60
CA GLU A 129 -21.75 -2.98 7.93
C GLU A 129 -22.32 -3.30 9.31
N ALA A 130 -23.64 -3.46 9.37
CA ALA A 130 -24.35 -3.80 10.60
C ALA A 130 -25.12 -5.13 10.45
N PRO A 131 -24.67 -6.24 11.07
CA PRO A 131 -23.47 -6.34 11.92
C PRO A 131 -22.17 -6.18 11.13
N GLU A 132 -21.11 -5.81 11.86
CA GLU A 132 -19.73 -5.67 11.37
C GLU A 132 -19.32 -6.89 10.53
N ASP A 133 -18.54 -6.66 9.49
CA ASP A 133 -18.17 -7.69 8.54
C ASP A 133 -17.02 -8.59 9.07
N GLN A 134 -16.40 -9.39 8.19
CA GLN A 134 -15.40 -10.36 8.63
C GLN A 134 -14.01 -9.79 8.86
N ASP A 135 -13.72 -8.58 8.39
CA ASP A 135 -12.44 -7.93 8.64
C ASP A 135 -12.40 -7.19 9.99
N ALA A 136 -13.55 -7.05 10.66
CA ALA A 136 -13.67 -6.43 11.97
C ALA A 136 -13.11 -4.99 12.00
N ALA A 137 -13.54 -4.18 11.04
CA ALA A 137 -13.14 -2.81 10.79
C ALA A 137 -11.63 -2.59 10.54
N THR A 138 -10.87 -3.63 10.17
CA THR A 138 -9.42 -3.50 9.93
C THR A 138 -9.08 -2.92 8.57
N SER A 139 -9.98 -3.03 7.61
CA SER A 139 -9.86 -2.35 6.31
C SER A 139 -10.65 -1.04 6.27
N ASP A 140 -11.53 -0.81 7.25
CA ASP A 140 -12.33 0.40 7.34
C ASP A 140 -11.52 1.66 7.61
N VAL A 141 -12.00 2.76 7.04
CA VAL A 141 -11.45 4.09 7.23
C VAL A 141 -12.46 5.04 7.85
N VAL A 142 -11.97 6.12 8.47
CA VAL A 142 -12.82 7.17 9.02
C VAL A 142 -13.78 7.70 7.96
N GLN A 143 -15.07 7.73 8.32
CA GLN A 143 -16.15 8.25 7.50
C GLN A 143 -17.30 8.76 8.37
N CYS A 144 -17.98 9.82 7.94
CA CYS A 144 -19.02 10.50 8.73
C CYS A 144 -20.40 10.40 8.09
N ARG A 145 -20.80 9.19 7.72
CA ARG A 145 -22.11 8.94 7.11
C ARG A 145 -23.24 9.08 8.13
N VAL A 146 -24.40 9.51 7.64
CA VAL A 146 -25.64 9.49 8.41
C VAL A 146 -26.76 8.84 7.60
N VAL A 147 -27.75 8.29 8.30
CA VAL A 147 -28.97 7.79 7.64
C VAL A 147 -29.85 8.97 7.24
N LEU A 148 -30.12 9.08 5.95
CA LEU A 148 -31.08 10.00 5.35
C LEU A 148 -32.44 9.32 5.23
N THR A 149 -33.51 10.10 5.41
CA THR A 149 -34.87 9.68 5.04
C THR A 149 -35.33 10.47 3.83
N ILE A 150 -35.48 9.80 2.69
CA ILE A 150 -35.89 10.40 1.42
C ILE A 150 -37.37 10.07 1.20
N GLN A 151 -38.18 11.09 0.90
CA GLN A 151 -39.58 10.88 0.55
C GLN A 151 -39.69 10.46 -0.92
N THR A 152 -40.29 9.30 -1.17
CA THR A 152 -40.60 8.82 -2.52
C THR A 152 -42.12 8.77 -2.73
N LYS A 153 -42.58 8.58 -3.97
CA LYS A 153 -44.02 8.39 -4.26
C LYS A 153 -44.63 7.19 -3.52
N SER A 154 -43.79 6.22 -3.13
CA SER A 154 -44.19 5.00 -2.41
C SER A 154 -44.03 5.12 -0.89
N GLY A 155 -43.61 6.28 -0.38
CA GLY A 155 -43.35 6.52 1.05
C GLY A 155 -41.88 6.83 1.37
N PRO A 156 -41.53 7.01 2.65
CA PRO A 156 -40.16 7.30 3.08
C PRO A 156 -39.25 6.08 2.94
N VAL A 157 -38.06 6.29 2.37
CA VAL A 157 -36.98 5.30 2.28
C VAL A 157 -35.77 5.80 3.06
N LYS A 158 -35.13 4.91 3.83
CA LYS A 158 -33.88 5.18 4.51
C LYS A 158 -32.70 4.80 3.63
N THR A 159 -31.70 5.66 3.53
CA THR A 159 -30.45 5.37 2.82
C THR A 159 -29.29 6.07 3.50
N TRP A 160 -28.07 5.59 3.30
CA TRP A 160 -26.87 6.26 3.80
C TRP A 160 -26.55 7.49 2.95
N SER A 161 -26.07 8.56 3.59
CA SER A 161 -25.45 9.67 2.87
C SER A 161 -24.12 9.26 2.26
N GLY A 162 -23.58 10.10 1.37
CA GLY A 162 -22.13 10.12 1.11
C GLY A 162 -21.35 10.38 2.40
N ASP A 163 -20.04 10.12 2.36
CA ASP A 163 -19.13 10.51 3.44
C ASP A 163 -19.13 12.04 3.59
N ARG A 164 -19.31 12.51 4.82
CA ARG A 164 -19.40 13.94 5.15
C ARG A 164 -18.09 14.49 5.71
N CYS A 165 -17.11 13.64 5.97
CA CYS A 165 -15.79 14.02 6.43
C CYS A 165 -14.69 13.33 5.62
N PRO A 166 -14.74 13.38 4.27
CA PRO A 166 -13.78 12.65 3.46
C PRO A 166 -12.33 13.04 3.74
N HIS A 167 -12.08 14.27 4.22
CA HIS A 167 -10.76 14.82 4.52
C HIS A 167 -10.34 14.69 6.00
N ASP A 168 -11.08 13.98 6.83
CA ASP A 168 -10.73 13.76 8.24
C ASP A 168 -9.82 12.52 8.41
N GLY A 169 -8.93 12.27 7.44
CA GLY A 169 -7.95 11.20 7.49
C GLY A 169 -8.31 9.91 6.75
N GLY A 170 -9.59 9.71 6.40
CA GLY A 170 -10.03 8.46 5.78
C GLY A 170 -9.53 8.25 4.35
N ILE A 171 -9.08 9.29 3.63
CA ILE A 171 -8.47 9.18 2.28
C ILE A 171 -6.96 9.50 2.29
N ASP A 172 -6.31 9.55 3.44
CA ASP A 172 -4.93 10.03 3.53
C ASP A 172 -3.95 9.01 2.95
N GLN A 173 -3.77 9.11 1.63
CA GLN A 173 -2.72 8.46 0.84
C GLN A 173 -1.63 9.50 0.57
N ASN A 174 -0.58 9.46 1.37
CA ASN A 174 0.49 10.44 1.30
C ASN A 174 1.63 9.94 0.42
N ILE A 175 2.31 10.86 -0.26
CA ILE A 175 3.52 10.57 -1.03
C ILE A 175 4.73 10.86 -0.14
N TYR A 176 5.58 9.86 0.02
CA TYR A 176 6.86 9.99 0.71
C TYR A 176 7.99 9.83 -0.28
N GLY A 177 9.18 10.30 0.11
CA GLY A 177 10.38 10.12 -0.67
C GLY A 177 11.61 10.08 0.20
N ALA A 178 12.62 9.36 -0.28
CA ALA A 178 13.89 9.18 0.41
C ALA A 178 15.01 8.90 -0.58
N THR A 179 16.24 9.16 -0.15
CA THR A 179 17.42 8.70 -0.88
C THR A 179 17.47 7.18 -0.91
N ALA A 180 17.82 6.62 -2.06
CA ALA A 180 18.04 5.19 -2.26
C ALA A 180 19.52 4.92 -2.58
N PRO A 181 20.03 3.71 -2.26
CA PRO A 181 21.36 3.27 -2.71
C PRO A 181 21.45 3.24 -4.22
#